data_AF-A0A9Q4FMI6-F1
#
_entry.id   AF-A0A9Q4FMI6-F1
#
_cell.length_a   1.000
_cell.length_b   1.000
_cell.length_c   1.000
_cell.angle_alpha   90.00
_cell.angle_beta   90.00
_cell.angle_gamma   90.00
#
_symmetry.space_group_name_H-M   'P 1'
#
loop_
_entity.id
_entity.type
_entity.pdbx_description
1 polymer ?
#
loop_
_entity_poly.entity_id
_entity_poly.type
_entity_poly.pdbx_seq_one_letter_code
_entity_poly.pdbx_strand_id
1 'polypeptide(L)'
;MKRKKALYLGAGIVGILLIILGVYIFNLGVNEMLGGLCFGIGGACAALGIGSFIKTLLVSDTKSKDIEELYSIEKNDERNIRIREKSGYLTAQIMNYILCGFVLYLGFMKAPLEYLLPAVGLIVFELLLIIILSNHYSKTI
;
A
#
# COMPACT_ATOMS: atom_id res chain seq x y z
N MET A 1 -10.86 -5.81 -25.45
CA MET A 1 -9.48 -6.35 -25.58
C MET A 1 -8.91 -6.38 -26.99
N LYS A 2 -9.65 -6.85 -28.03
CA LYS A 2 -9.12 -7.02 -29.41
C LYS A 2 -8.50 -5.74 -30.02
N ARG A 3 -9.13 -4.58 -29.82
CA ARG A 3 -8.62 -3.27 -30.29
C ARG A 3 -7.31 -2.85 -29.62
N LYS A 4 -7.14 -3.11 -28.31
CA LYS A 4 -5.88 -2.83 -27.58
C LYS A 4 -4.76 -3.76 -28.03
N LYS A 5 -5.06 -5.06 -28.24
CA LYS A 5 -4.11 -6.04 -28.80
C LYS A 5 -3.61 -5.62 -30.19
N ALA A 6 -4.51 -5.19 -31.07
CA ALA A 6 -4.16 -4.70 -32.40
C ALA A 6 -3.28 -3.44 -32.36
N LEU A 7 -3.56 -2.51 -31.43
CA LEU A 7 -2.74 -1.30 -31.23
C LEU A 7 -1.32 -1.62 -30.74
N TYR A 8 -1.17 -2.51 -29.74
CA TYR A 8 0.15 -2.89 -29.23
C TYR A 8 0.98 -3.68 -30.25
N LEU A 9 0.33 -4.58 -31.00
CA LEU A 9 0.98 -5.30 -32.09
C LEU A 9 1.42 -4.34 -33.20
N GLY A 10 0.56 -3.39 -33.59
CA GLY A 10 0.88 -2.36 -34.58
C GLY A 10 2.05 -1.48 -34.15
N ALA A 11 2.08 -1.02 -32.90
CA ALA A 11 3.19 -0.25 -32.34
C ALA A 11 4.52 -1.05 -32.36
N GLY A 12 4.45 -2.35 -32.06
CA GLY A 12 5.60 -3.25 -32.13
C GLY A 12 6.17 -3.37 -33.55
N ILE A 13 5.29 -3.58 -34.54
CA ILE A 13 5.68 -3.69 -35.97
C ILE A 13 6.29 -2.39 -36.47
N VAL A 14 5.68 -1.24 -36.15
CA VAL A 14 6.21 0.08 -36.51
C VAL A 14 7.59 0.30 -35.87
N GLY A 15 7.77 -0.12 -34.62
CA GLY A 15 9.07 -0.08 -33.94
C GLY A 15 10.15 -0.90 -34.68
N ILE A 16 9.84 -2.14 -35.07
CA ILE A 16 10.75 -3.00 -35.82
C ILE A 16 11.13 -2.36 -37.17
N LEU A 17 10.15 -1.78 -37.90
CA LEU A 17 10.40 -1.11 -39.17
C LEU A 17 11.33 0.10 -39.00
N LEU A 18 11.18 0.88 -37.93
CA LEU A 18 12.06 2.00 -37.62
C LEU A 18 13.48 1.55 -37.26
N ILE A 19 13.64 0.42 -36.58
CA ILE A 19 14.96 -0.17 -36.31
C ILE A 19 15.65 -0.57 -37.62
N ILE A 20 14.94 -1.26 -38.52
CA ILE A 20 15.46 -1.67 -39.82
C ILE A 20 15.86 -0.45 -40.65
N LEU A 21 15.02 0.59 -40.64
CA LEU A 21 15.32 1.87 -41.30
C LEU A 21 16.56 2.55 -40.70
N GLY A 22 16.69 2.55 -39.37
CA GLY A 22 17.86 3.10 -38.67
C GLY A 22 19.15 2.38 -39.05
N VAL A 23 19.14 1.04 -39.07
CA VAL A 23 20.30 0.23 -39.50
C VAL A 23 20.67 0.48 -40.96
N TYR A 24 19.67 0.62 -41.84
CA TYR A 24 19.90 0.95 -43.25
C TYR A 24 20.55 2.34 -43.41
N ILE A 25 20.05 3.35 -42.68
CA ILE A 25 20.62 4.71 -42.69
C ILE A 25 22.05 4.72 -42.16
N PHE A 26 22.36 3.93 -41.13
CA PHE A 26 23.73 3.77 -40.63
C PHE A 26 24.66 3.16 -41.68
N ASN A 27 24.23 2.10 -42.38
CA ASN A 27 25.03 1.45 -43.42
C ASN A 27 25.28 2.35 -44.64
N LEU A 28 24.38 3.29 -44.93
CA LEU A 28 24.52 4.25 -46.02
C LEU A 28 25.41 5.45 -45.67
N GLY A 29 25.78 5.65 -44.40
CA GLY A 29 26.62 6.76 -43.95
C GLY A 29 26.03 8.15 -44.20
N VAL A 30 24.71 8.24 -44.45
CA VAL A 30 24.06 9.50 -44.88
C VAL A 30 23.92 10.47 -43.72
N ASN A 31 23.45 10.00 -42.57
CA ASN A 31 23.27 10.84 -41.37
C ASN A 31 23.17 9.96 -40.11
N GLU A 32 24.25 9.91 -39.34
CA GLU A 32 24.37 9.10 -38.12
C GLU A 32 23.35 9.50 -37.03
N MET A 33 23.00 10.79 -36.96
CA MET A 33 22.03 11.31 -36.00
C MET A 33 20.61 10.81 -36.31
N LEU A 34 20.22 10.80 -37.59
CA LEU A 34 18.93 10.25 -38.02
C LEU A 34 18.85 8.73 -37.83
N GLY A 35 19.94 8.02 -38.13
CA GLY A 35 20.05 6.58 -37.86
C GLY A 35 19.88 6.26 -36.37
N GLY A 36 20.55 7.00 -35.50
CA GLY A 36 20.44 6.86 -34.05
C GLY A 36 19.05 7.17 -33.50
N LEU A 37 18.39 8.21 -34.00
CA LEU A 37 17.01 8.55 -33.65
C LEU A 37 16.02 7.46 -34.06
N CYS A 38 16.12 6.95 -35.29
CA CYS A 38 15.28 5.86 -35.78
C CYS A 38 15.49 4.58 -34.95
N PHE A 39 16.73 4.28 -34.59
CA PHE A 39 17.06 3.12 -33.76
C PHE A 39 16.54 3.26 -32.32
N GLY A 40 16.70 4.43 -31.70
CA GLY A 40 16.21 4.71 -30.34
C GLY A 40 14.68 4.70 -30.24
N ILE A 41 14.00 5.45 -31.12
CA ILE A 41 12.53 5.51 -31.14
C ILE A 41 11.94 4.16 -31.57
N GLY A 42 12.55 3.51 -32.56
CA GLY A 42 12.16 2.18 -33.01
C GLY A 42 12.30 1.13 -31.91
N GLY A 43 13.42 1.14 -31.18
CA GLY A 43 13.67 0.29 -30.02
C GLY A 43 12.64 0.48 -28.91
N ALA A 44 12.34 1.73 -28.54
CA ALA A 44 11.33 2.04 -27.55
C ALA A 44 9.93 1.57 -27.98
N CYS A 45 9.52 1.85 -29.21
CA CYS A 45 8.23 1.41 -29.75
C CYS A 45 8.13 -0.12 -29.86
N ALA A 46 9.21 -0.80 -30.27
CA ALA A 46 9.23 -2.25 -30.37
C ALA A 46 9.14 -2.91 -28.99
N ALA A 47 9.95 -2.46 -28.03
CA ALA A 47 9.95 -2.99 -26.67
C ALA A 47 8.60 -2.77 -25.96
N LEU A 48 8.06 -1.55 -26.04
CA LEU A 48 6.77 -1.22 -25.40
C LEU A 48 5.59 -1.87 -26.11
N GLY A 49 5.59 -1.93 -27.44
CA GLY A 49 4.53 -2.55 -28.23
C GLY A 49 4.46 -4.06 -28.04
N ILE A 50 5.59 -4.75 -28.25
CA ILE A 50 5.67 -6.21 -28.11
C ILE A 50 5.49 -6.61 -26.64
N GLY A 51 6.13 -5.92 -25.70
CA GLY A 51 5.99 -6.19 -24.26
C GLY A 51 4.54 -6.02 -23.77
N SER A 52 3.85 -4.97 -24.21
CA SER A 52 2.43 -4.76 -23.89
C SER A 52 1.53 -5.80 -24.56
N PHE A 53 1.85 -6.21 -25.79
CA PHE A 53 1.12 -7.27 -26.48
C PHE A 53 1.24 -8.62 -25.75
N ILE A 54 2.46 -9.03 -25.40
CA ILE A 54 2.74 -10.21 -24.58
C ILE A 54 2.00 -10.14 -23.25
N LYS A 55 2.04 -8.98 -22.56
CA LYS A 55 1.29 -8.77 -21.32
C LYS A 55 -0.22 -9.00 -21.52
N THR A 56 -0.81 -8.54 -22.61
CA THR A 56 -2.24 -8.78 -22.90
C THR A 56 -2.58 -10.21 -23.35
N LEU A 57 -1.58 -11.03 -23.66
CA LEU A 57 -1.74 -12.47 -23.94
C LEU A 57 -1.56 -13.31 -22.67
N LEU A 58 -0.53 -13.00 -21.87
CA LEU A 58 -0.20 -13.71 -20.62
C LEU A 58 -1.10 -13.32 -19.46
N VAL A 59 -1.38 -12.02 -19.31
CA VAL A 59 -2.42 -11.52 -18.42
C VAL A 59 -3.73 -11.65 -19.19
N SER A 60 -4.17 -12.90 -19.29
CA SER A 60 -5.58 -13.20 -19.45
C SER A 60 -6.33 -12.42 -18.36
N ASP A 61 -7.50 -11.84 -18.69
CA ASP A 61 -8.39 -11.13 -17.76
C ASP A 61 -8.90 -12.04 -16.59
N THR A 62 -8.28 -13.20 -16.40
CA THR A 62 -8.28 -13.98 -15.17
C THR A 62 -7.32 -13.39 -14.15
N LYS A 63 -7.48 -12.11 -13.77
CA LYS A 63 -7.64 -11.93 -12.33
C LYS A 63 -9.00 -12.56 -12.08
N SER A 64 -9.04 -13.82 -11.64
CA SER A 64 -10.33 -14.42 -11.29
C SER A 64 -11.00 -13.44 -10.34
N LYS A 65 -12.31 -13.23 -10.50
CA LYS A 65 -13.06 -12.34 -9.59
C LYS A 65 -12.70 -12.68 -8.13
N ASP A 66 -12.49 -13.97 -7.86
CA ASP A 66 -11.99 -14.52 -6.60
C ASP A 66 -10.68 -13.86 -6.11
N ILE A 67 -9.66 -13.65 -6.96
CA ILE A 67 -8.41 -12.98 -6.57
C ILE A 67 -8.66 -11.50 -6.25
N GLU A 68 -9.49 -10.81 -7.04
CA GLU A 68 -9.80 -9.39 -6.79
C GLU A 68 -10.65 -9.21 -5.54
N GLU A 69 -11.60 -10.12 -5.29
CA GLU A 69 -12.37 -10.21 -4.06
C GLU A 69 -11.45 -10.47 -2.86
N LEU A 70 -10.53 -11.44 -2.94
CA LEU A 70 -9.53 -11.71 -1.88
C LEU A 70 -8.69 -10.46 -1.56
N TYR A 71 -8.16 -9.78 -2.57
CA TYR A 71 -7.41 -8.53 -2.36
C TYR A 71 -8.25 -7.43 -1.70
N SER A 72 -9.53 -7.32 -2.07
CA SER A 72 -10.43 -6.34 -1.49
C SER A 72 -10.77 -6.66 -0.03
N ILE A 73 -10.89 -7.95 0.31
CA ILE A 73 -11.09 -8.44 1.68
C ILE A 73 -9.86 -8.11 2.52
N GLU A 74 -8.66 -8.49 2.07
CA GLU A 74 -7.40 -8.23 2.80
C GLU A 74 -7.18 -6.74 3.05
N LYS A 75 -7.41 -5.90 2.03
CA LYS A 75 -7.32 -4.43 2.18
C LYS A 75 -8.34 -3.89 3.19
N ASN A 76 -9.56 -4.41 3.18
CA ASN A 76 -10.59 -4.01 4.13
C ASN A 76 -10.25 -4.49 5.55
N ASP A 77 -9.68 -5.69 5.71
CA ASP A 77 -9.26 -6.23 7.00
C ASP A 77 -8.10 -5.43 7.59
N GLU A 78 -7.07 -5.08 6.81
CA GLU A 78 -6.00 -4.18 7.25
C GLU A 78 -6.54 -2.81 7.68
N ARG A 79 -7.52 -2.28 6.94
CA ARG A 79 -8.17 -1.01 7.31
C ARG A 79 -8.94 -1.16 8.61
N ASN A 80 -9.70 -2.23 8.78
CA ASN A 80 -10.49 -2.49 9.97
C ASN A 80 -9.62 -2.71 11.20
N ILE A 81 -8.50 -3.43 11.06
CA ILE A 81 -7.49 -3.59 12.12
C ILE A 81 -6.95 -2.23 12.54
N ARG A 82 -6.50 -1.40 11.58
CA ARG A 82 -5.99 -0.05 11.90
C ARG A 82 -7.04 0.84 12.56
N ILE A 83 -8.28 0.81 12.10
CA ILE A 83 -9.37 1.58 12.70
C ILE A 83 -9.58 1.13 14.15
N ARG A 84 -9.63 -0.19 14.39
CA ARG A 84 -9.83 -0.77 15.72
C ARG A 84 -8.68 -0.45 16.69
N GLU A 85 -7.44 -0.56 16.23
CA GLU A 85 -6.27 -0.22 17.05
C GLU A 85 -6.24 1.26 17.40
N LYS A 86 -6.50 2.12 16.41
CA LYS A 86 -6.52 3.57 16.61
C LYS A 86 -7.68 4.02 17.50
N SER A 87 -8.88 3.45 17.32
CA SER A 87 -10.02 3.75 18.17
C SER A 87 -9.78 3.26 19.60
N GLY A 88 -9.29 2.03 19.77
CA GLY A 88 -8.95 1.47 21.08
C GLY A 88 -7.92 2.32 21.83
N TYR A 89 -6.83 2.72 21.17
CA TYR A 89 -5.81 3.58 21.75
C TYR A 89 -6.37 4.94 22.18
N LEU A 90 -7.13 5.60 21.31
CA LEU A 90 -7.67 6.93 21.61
C LEU A 90 -8.73 6.86 22.72
N THR A 91 -9.58 5.83 22.72
CA THR A 91 -10.56 5.60 23.79
C THR A 91 -9.86 5.36 25.13
N ALA A 92 -8.83 4.52 25.17
CA ALA A 92 -8.05 4.30 26.39
C ALA A 92 -7.42 5.59 26.91
N GLN A 93 -6.81 6.39 26.03
CA GLN A 93 -6.22 7.68 26.39
C GLN A 93 -7.26 8.65 27.00
N ILE A 94 -8.42 8.78 26.36
CA ILE A 94 -9.52 9.64 26.85
C ILE A 94 -10.03 9.13 28.20
N MET A 95 -10.25 7.82 28.34
CA MET A 95 -10.74 7.23 29.58
C MET A 95 -9.77 7.39 30.73
N ASN A 96 -8.45 7.32 30.48
CA ASN A 96 -7.44 7.55 31.51
C ASN A 96 -7.48 9.00 32.03
N TYR A 97 -7.64 9.99 31.13
CA TYR A 97 -7.85 11.38 31.57
C TYR A 97 -9.12 11.57 32.38
N ILE A 98 -10.22 10.93 31.97
CA ILE A 98 -11.49 10.95 32.72
C ILE A 98 -11.29 10.32 34.11
N LEU A 99 -10.60 9.18 34.19
CA LEU A 99 -10.34 8.47 35.45
C LEU A 99 -9.44 9.30 36.39
N CYS A 100 -8.40 9.94 35.86
CA CYS A 100 -7.58 10.88 36.61
C CYS A 100 -8.42 12.05 37.14
N GLY A 101 -9.28 12.63 36.29
CA GLY A 101 -10.21 13.69 36.69
C GLY A 101 -11.19 13.24 37.79
N PHE A 102 -11.69 12.01 37.69
CA PHE A 102 -12.55 11.41 38.70
C PHE A 102 -11.86 11.23 40.05
N VAL A 103 -10.61 10.76 40.06
CA VAL A 103 -9.80 10.64 41.28
C VAL A 103 -9.57 12.02 41.92
N LEU A 104 -9.24 13.04 41.11
CA LEU A 104 -9.09 14.41 41.61
C LEU A 104 -10.40 14.93 42.21
N TYR A 105 -11.53 14.70 41.54
CA TYR A 105 -12.86 15.06 42.03
C TYR A 105 -13.16 14.43 43.40
N LEU A 106 -12.91 13.13 43.57
CA LEU A 106 -13.08 12.45 44.85
C LEU A 106 -12.17 13.04 45.94
N GLY A 107 -10.93 13.38 45.58
CA GLY A 107 -9.99 14.05 46.49
C GLY A 107 -10.50 15.42 46.95
N PHE A 108 -11.00 16.25 46.04
CA PHE A 108 -11.56 17.57 46.38
C PHE A 108 -12.82 17.49 47.24
N MET A 109 -13.66 16.49 47.00
CA MET A 109 -14.85 16.21 47.80
C MET A 109 -14.54 15.62 49.18
N LYS A 110 -13.25 15.39 49.50
CA LYS A 110 -12.79 14.72 50.72
C LYS A 110 -13.50 13.38 50.92
N ALA A 111 -13.65 12.63 49.83
CA ALA A 111 -14.29 11.32 49.87
C ALA A 111 -13.56 10.38 50.85
N PRO A 112 -14.29 9.45 51.51
CA PRO A 112 -13.68 8.47 52.39
C PRO A 112 -12.62 7.63 51.65
N LEU A 113 -11.61 7.19 52.38
CA LEU A 113 -10.48 6.44 51.83
C LEU A 113 -10.92 5.14 51.13
N GLU A 114 -12.02 4.54 51.59
CA GLU A 114 -12.64 3.35 51.01
C GLU A 114 -13.01 3.51 49.52
N TYR A 115 -13.30 4.74 49.08
CA TYR A 115 -13.65 5.05 47.69
C TYR A 115 -12.46 5.60 46.91
N LEU A 116 -11.57 6.35 47.57
CA LEU A 116 -10.38 6.92 46.94
C LEU A 116 -9.36 5.82 46.57
N LEU A 117 -9.15 4.86 47.47
CA LEU A 117 -8.11 3.83 47.32
C LEU A 117 -8.38 2.89 46.12
N PRO A 118 -9.59 2.37 45.88
CA PRO A 118 -9.89 1.59 44.68
C PRO A 118 -9.75 2.42 43.40
N ALA A 119 -10.15 3.69 43.40
CA ALA A 119 -10.07 4.54 42.22
C ALA A 119 -8.61 4.79 41.78
N VAL A 120 -7.71 5.05 42.74
CA VAL A 120 -6.26 5.10 42.48
C VAL A 120 -5.72 3.73 42.07
N GLY A 121 -6.20 2.67 42.72
CA GLY A 121 -5.84 1.29 42.39
C GLY A 121 -6.14 0.91 40.93
N LEU A 122 -7.26 1.38 40.37
CA LEU A 122 -7.60 1.17 38.96
C LEU A 122 -6.59 1.81 38.01
N ILE A 123 -6.10 3.02 38.31
CA ILE A 123 -5.06 3.69 37.51
C ILE A 123 -3.75 2.87 37.55
N VAL A 124 -3.34 2.44 38.76
CA VAL A 124 -2.13 1.64 38.93
C VAL A 124 -2.26 0.30 38.19
N PHE A 125 -3.42 -0.34 38.28
CA PHE A 125 -3.69 -1.60 37.59
C PHE A 125 -3.65 -1.43 36.06
N GLU A 126 -4.25 -0.36 35.53
CA GLU A 126 -4.17 -0.02 34.10
C GLU A 126 -2.71 0.15 33.65
N LEU A 127 -1.89 0.86 34.42
CA LEU A 127 -0.47 1.04 34.12
C LEU A 127 0.29 -0.29 34.10
N LEU A 128 0.03 -1.18 35.06
CA LEU A 128 0.63 -2.51 35.10
C LEU A 128 0.25 -3.33 33.86
N LEU A 129 -1.02 -3.30 33.46
CA LEU A 129 -1.47 -3.98 32.24
C LEU A 129 -0.79 -3.45 31.00
N ILE A 130 -0.66 -2.12 30.86
CA ILE A 130 0.04 -1.51 29.74
C ILE A 130 1.49 -2.00 29.67
N ILE A 131 2.20 -2.03 30.81
CA ILE A 131 3.59 -2.49 30.87
C ILE A 131 3.70 -3.98 30.49
N ILE A 132 2.86 -4.84 31.07
CA ILE A 132 2.90 -6.29 30.84
C ILE A 132 2.56 -6.61 29.39
N LEU A 133 1.46 -6.07 28.87
CA LEU A 133 1.01 -6.33 27.50
C LEU A 133 1.98 -5.74 26.48
N SER A 134 2.47 -4.52 26.69
CA SER A 134 3.47 -3.91 25.80
C SER A 134 4.74 -4.76 25.70
N ASN A 135 5.26 -5.23 26.84
CA ASN A 135 6.43 -6.12 26.87
C ASN A 135 6.15 -7.48 26.22
N HIS A 136 4.94 -8.04 26.38
CA HIS A 136 4.56 -9.29 25.72
C HIS A 136 4.48 -9.12 24.21
N TYR A 137 3.73 -8.14 23.71
CA TYR A 137 3.55 -7.92 22.28
C TYR A 137 4.83 -7.43 21.59
N SER A 138 5.69 -6.66 22.27
CA SER A 138 7.01 -6.26 21.73
C SER A 138 7.96 -7.44 21.51
N LYS A 139 7.71 -8.61 22.11
CA LYS A 139 8.53 -9.83 21.92
C LYS A 139 7.92 -10.82 20.94
N THR A 140 6.60 -10.74 20.75
CA THR A 140 5.82 -11.69 19.94
C THR A 140 5.61 -11.19 18.52
N ILE A 141 5.53 -9.86 18.33
CA ILE A 141 5.44 -9.17 17.03
C ILE A 141 6.84 -8.73 16.60
#